data_AF-M3JRF7-F1
#
_entry.id   AF-M3JRF7-F1
#
_cell.length_a   1.000
_cell.length_b   1.000
_cell.length_c   1.000
_cell.angle_alpha   90.00
_cell.angle_beta   90.00
_cell.angle_gamma   90.00
#
_symmetry.space_group_name_H-M   'P 1'
#
loop_
_entity.id
_entity.type
_entity.pdbx_description
1 polymer ?
#
loop_
_entity_poly.entity_id
_entity_poly.type
_entity_poly.pdbx_seq_one_letter_code
_entity_poly.pdbx_strand_id
1 'polypeptide(L)'
;MTVFVNAAFAFSGTELCGLAAAETQNPRKSLPKACKQVFWRITIFYVTCLTLVGLLVRYDDKRLFKTSSVDAAASPFVIAIVNGGIKGLPSVMNVVIMVAVLSVGNSSVFASSRTLAALAASRQAPKILGYIDKQGRPLVGIIVQLIIGLLCFLAASSKEGDIFEWMLALSGLSSLFSWGSINFCLLRFRRALYVQGRDTSELAFTSQVGVVGASWGIILNVVVLCLQFWVAVWPLGGSPNAEHFFSIYLSVPVILVFYVGHKLWTRNWRFYIRAKDIDIDSGRRELDLELVKQEVAEEKAYYASLPIYRRIYHAWC
;
A
#
# COMPACT_ATOMS: atom_id res chain seq x y z
N MET A 1 11.91 16.26 3.79
CA MET A 1 12.00 14.78 3.71
C MET A 1 10.70 14.08 4.09
N THR A 2 9.90 14.63 5.01
CA THR A 2 8.52 14.19 5.31
C THR A 2 7.63 14.01 4.07
N VAL A 3 7.87 14.79 3.01
CA VAL A 3 7.15 14.68 1.72
C VAL A 3 7.25 13.29 1.07
N PHE A 4 8.39 12.59 1.18
CA PHE A 4 8.52 11.25 0.59
C PHE A 4 7.65 10.21 1.32
N VAL A 5 7.56 10.30 2.64
CA VAL A 5 6.70 9.42 3.44
C VAL A 5 5.22 9.74 3.20
N ASN A 6 4.87 11.01 3.10
CA ASN A 6 3.50 11.42 2.77
C ASN A 6 3.10 10.98 1.35
N ALA A 7 4.03 11.05 0.39
CA ALA A 7 3.81 10.51 -0.95
C ALA A 7 3.67 8.98 -0.92
N ALA A 8 4.52 8.27 -0.18
CA ALA A 8 4.41 6.82 -0.02
C ALA A 8 3.08 6.39 0.60
N PHE A 9 2.59 7.14 1.61
CA PHE A 9 1.26 6.96 2.18
C PHE A 9 0.16 7.15 1.12
N ALA A 10 0.23 8.21 0.31
CA ALA A 10 -0.76 8.48 -0.74
C ALA A 10 -0.81 7.38 -1.82
N PHE A 11 0.32 6.74 -2.13
CA PHE A 11 0.37 5.60 -3.06
C PHE A 11 0.09 4.24 -2.41
N SER A 12 -0.10 4.19 -1.08
CA SER A 12 -0.51 2.97 -0.40
C SER A 12 -1.92 2.56 -0.83
N GLY A 13 -2.18 1.26 -0.78
CA GLY A 13 -3.47 0.67 -1.12
C GLY A 13 -3.55 0.09 -2.53
N THR A 14 -2.53 0.29 -3.37
CA THR A 14 -2.44 -0.40 -4.67
C THR A 14 -2.21 -1.91 -4.51
N GLU A 15 -1.67 -2.34 -3.36
CA GLU A 15 -1.57 -3.72 -2.92
C GLU A 15 -2.92 -4.41 -2.69
N LEU A 16 -4.02 -3.66 -2.47
CA LEU A 16 -5.37 -4.25 -2.34
C LEU A 16 -5.80 -4.96 -3.63
N CYS A 17 -5.31 -4.53 -4.79
CA CYS A 17 -5.56 -5.25 -6.05
C CYS A 17 -5.04 -6.69 -5.99
N GLY A 18 -3.91 -6.92 -5.31
CA GLY A 18 -3.36 -8.26 -5.09
C GLY A 18 -4.24 -9.10 -4.14
N LEU A 19 -4.77 -8.49 -3.08
CA LEU A 19 -5.67 -9.18 -2.15
C LEU A 19 -7.02 -9.53 -2.81
N ALA A 20 -7.56 -8.62 -3.62
CA ALA A 20 -8.77 -8.83 -4.40
C ALA A 20 -8.59 -9.82 -5.56
N ALA A 21 -7.35 -10.06 -6.00
CA ALA A 21 -7.06 -11.05 -7.05
C ALA A 21 -7.48 -12.46 -6.63
N ALA A 22 -7.39 -12.78 -5.33
CA ALA A 22 -7.80 -14.08 -4.80
C ALA A 22 -9.31 -14.34 -4.95
N GLU A 23 -10.12 -13.29 -4.96
CA GLU A 23 -11.59 -13.34 -5.08
C GLU A 23 -12.06 -13.11 -6.53
N THR A 24 -11.15 -12.82 -7.45
CA THR A 24 -11.48 -12.52 -8.85
C THR A 24 -11.70 -13.81 -9.65
N GLN A 25 -12.73 -13.85 -10.50
CA GLN A 25 -13.04 -15.02 -11.34
C GLN A 25 -11.92 -15.35 -12.32
N ASN A 26 -11.41 -14.34 -13.05
CA ASN A 26 -10.28 -14.47 -13.98
C ASN A 26 -9.16 -13.48 -13.62
N PRO A 27 -8.32 -13.80 -12.61
CA PRO A 27 -7.26 -12.90 -12.17
C PRO A 27 -6.19 -12.71 -13.26
N ARG A 28 -6.02 -13.67 -14.18
CA ARG A 28 -5.01 -13.59 -15.25
C ARG A 28 -5.23 -12.40 -16.17
N LYS A 29 -6.48 -12.12 -16.57
CA LYS A 29 -6.81 -11.00 -17.46
C LYS A 29 -7.10 -9.72 -16.68
N SER A 30 -7.80 -9.84 -15.55
CA SER A 30 -8.26 -8.67 -14.80
C SER A 30 -7.16 -8.00 -13.99
N LEU A 31 -6.24 -8.77 -13.38
CA LEU A 31 -5.20 -8.21 -12.51
C LEU A 31 -4.20 -7.31 -13.26
N PRO A 32 -3.61 -7.73 -14.41
CA PRO A 32 -2.64 -6.89 -15.12
C PRO A 32 -3.27 -5.59 -15.61
N LYS A 33 -4.50 -5.67 -16.13
CA LYS A 33 -5.27 -4.51 -16.59
C LYS A 33 -5.58 -3.56 -15.44
N ALA A 34 -6.04 -4.09 -14.30
CA ALA A 34 -6.31 -3.28 -13.11
C ALA A 34 -5.04 -2.59 -12.61
N CYS A 35 -3.91 -3.29 -12.50
CA CYS A 35 -2.65 -2.70 -12.04
C CYS A 35 -2.18 -1.53 -12.94
N LYS A 36 -2.25 -1.70 -14.27
CA LYS A 36 -1.88 -0.64 -15.23
C LYS A 36 -2.81 0.57 -15.12
N GLN A 37 -4.11 0.32 -15.09
CA GLN A 37 -5.12 1.38 -14.99
C GLN A 37 -4.98 2.16 -13.69
N VAL A 38 -4.81 1.47 -12.56
CA VAL A 38 -4.63 2.11 -11.25
C VAL A 38 -3.36 2.96 -11.24
N PHE A 39 -2.23 2.46 -11.76
CA PHE A 39 -0.99 3.22 -11.85
C PHE A 39 -1.16 4.52 -12.64
N TRP A 40 -1.68 4.44 -13.87
CA TRP A 40 -1.85 5.62 -14.72
C TRP A 40 -2.90 6.58 -14.21
N ARG A 41 -4.02 6.06 -13.72
CA ARG A 41 -5.11 6.85 -13.17
C ARG A 41 -4.62 7.65 -11.95
N ILE A 42 -3.93 7.01 -11.01
CA ILE A 42 -3.37 7.70 -9.84
C ILE A 42 -2.31 8.71 -10.26
N THR A 43 -1.36 8.34 -11.12
CA THR A 43 -0.28 9.22 -11.56
C THR A 43 -0.82 10.49 -12.24
N ILE A 44 -1.74 10.33 -13.19
CA ILE A 44 -2.33 11.47 -13.92
C ILE A 44 -3.11 12.35 -12.96
N PHE A 45 -3.98 11.79 -12.12
CA PHE A 45 -4.77 12.61 -11.21
C PHE A 45 -3.90 13.29 -10.16
N TYR A 46 -2.89 12.62 -9.59
CA TYR A 46 -2.01 13.22 -8.58
C TYR A 46 -1.16 14.33 -9.19
N VAL A 47 -0.47 14.07 -10.30
CA VAL A 47 0.39 15.09 -10.93
C VAL A 47 -0.44 16.26 -11.42
N THR A 48 -1.57 16.02 -12.11
CA THR A 48 -2.42 17.10 -12.62
C THR A 48 -3.01 17.92 -11.49
N CYS A 49 -3.62 17.27 -10.50
CA CYS A 49 -4.26 17.98 -9.40
C CYS A 49 -3.25 18.75 -8.54
N LEU A 50 -2.08 18.17 -8.24
CA LEU A 50 -1.02 18.85 -7.49
C LEU A 50 -0.43 20.01 -8.28
N THR A 51 -0.28 19.88 -9.61
CA THR A 51 0.19 20.98 -10.47
C THR A 51 -0.81 22.13 -10.44
N LEU A 52 -2.11 21.85 -10.60
CA LEU A 52 -3.14 22.88 -10.54
C LEU A 52 -3.19 23.56 -9.17
N VAL A 53 -3.15 22.80 -8.08
CA VAL A 53 -3.10 23.35 -6.72
C VAL A 53 -1.85 24.20 -6.50
N GLY A 54 -0.68 23.74 -6.95
CA GLY A 54 0.58 24.47 -6.82
C GLY A 54 0.63 25.78 -7.61
N LEU A 55 -0.16 25.90 -8.68
CA LEU A 55 -0.32 27.15 -9.43
C LEU A 55 -1.35 28.09 -8.80
N LEU A 56 -2.35 27.56 -8.10
CA LEU A 56 -3.48 28.32 -7.55
C LEU A 56 -3.29 28.73 -6.08
N VAL A 57 -2.45 28.01 -5.33
CA VAL A 57 -2.22 28.24 -3.90
C VAL A 57 -0.74 28.50 -3.67
N ARG A 58 -0.42 29.61 -3.01
CA ARG A 58 0.95 29.94 -2.65
C ARG A 58 1.46 28.95 -1.59
N TYR A 59 2.71 28.53 -1.72
CA TYR A 59 3.36 27.61 -0.78
C TYR A 59 3.49 28.18 0.64
N ASP A 60 3.42 29.51 0.80
CA ASP A 60 3.54 30.24 2.06
C ASP A 60 2.17 30.64 2.66
N ASP A 61 1.06 30.14 2.11
CA ASP A 61 -0.27 30.43 2.65
C ASP A 61 -0.41 29.87 4.07
N LYS A 62 -0.65 30.76 5.03
CA LYS A 62 -0.76 30.39 6.46
C LYS A 62 -1.86 29.37 6.70
N ARG A 63 -2.90 29.29 5.86
CA ARG A 63 -3.99 28.29 5.98
C ARG A 63 -3.52 26.85 5.73
N LEU A 64 -2.39 26.66 5.04
CA LEU A 64 -1.76 25.35 4.88
C LEU A 64 -1.08 24.88 6.19
N PHE A 65 -0.79 25.79 7.11
CA PHE A 65 0.00 25.53 8.32
C PHE A 65 -0.75 25.82 9.65
N LYS A 66 -1.85 26.59 9.63
CA LYS A 66 -2.50 27.14 10.84
C LYS A 66 -3.77 26.44 11.31
N THR A 67 -4.13 25.32 10.72
CA THR A 67 -5.24 24.52 11.22
C THR A 67 -4.74 23.09 11.22
N SER A 68 -4.96 22.39 12.32
CA SER A 68 -4.73 20.95 12.46
C SER A 68 -4.97 20.28 11.11
N SER A 69 -4.03 19.47 10.62
CA SER A 69 -4.15 18.74 9.34
C SER A 69 -5.38 17.82 9.23
N VAL A 70 -6.19 17.79 10.29
CA VAL A 70 -7.50 17.16 10.47
C VAL A 70 -8.63 17.98 9.83
N ASP A 71 -8.48 19.29 9.67
CA ASP A 71 -9.58 20.16 9.29
C ASP A 71 -9.76 20.19 7.76
N ALA A 72 -10.90 19.71 7.25
CA ALA A 72 -11.18 19.67 5.80
C ALA A 72 -11.11 21.06 5.14
N ALA A 73 -11.33 22.11 5.93
CA ALA A 73 -11.19 23.51 5.52
C ALA A 73 -9.74 23.93 5.18
N ALA A 74 -8.74 23.22 5.68
CA ALA A 74 -7.32 23.43 5.36
C ALA A 74 -6.88 22.71 4.06
N SER A 75 -7.79 21.96 3.42
CA SER A 75 -7.49 21.29 2.16
C SER A 75 -7.07 22.30 1.08
N PRO A 76 -5.92 22.10 0.42
CA PRO A 76 -5.44 22.99 -0.64
C PRO A 76 -6.45 23.19 -1.79
N PHE A 77 -7.28 22.17 -2.08
CA PHE A 77 -8.35 22.28 -3.07
C PHE A 77 -9.45 23.24 -2.63
N VAL A 78 -9.82 23.21 -1.35
CA VAL A 78 -10.82 24.12 -0.77
C VAL A 78 -10.26 25.54 -0.75
N ILE A 79 -8.99 25.72 -0.36
CA ILE A 79 -8.29 27.00 -0.36
C ILE A 79 -8.25 27.61 -1.77
N ALA A 80 -7.94 26.81 -2.80
CA ALA A 80 -7.93 27.27 -4.20
C ALA A 80 -9.32 27.79 -4.65
N ILE A 81 -10.39 27.09 -4.27
CA ILE A 81 -11.77 27.47 -4.61
C ILE A 81 -12.21 28.74 -3.87
N VAL A 82 -11.85 28.86 -2.59
CA VAL A 82 -12.10 30.07 -1.80
C VAL A 82 -11.36 31.27 -2.39
N ASN A 83 -10.09 31.09 -2.78
CA ASN A 83 -9.32 32.13 -3.46
C ASN A 83 -9.92 32.52 -4.81
N GLY A 84 -10.54 31.57 -5.52
CA GLY A 84 -11.29 31.81 -6.75
C GLY A 84 -12.64 32.53 -6.56
N GLY A 85 -13.07 32.80 -5.32
CA GLY A 85 -14.29 33.55 -5.01
C GLY A 85 -15.61 32.80 -5.30
N ILE A 86 -15.54 31.48 -5.57
CA ILE A 86 -16.73 30.68 -5.93
C ILE A 86 -17.48 30.29 -4.66
N LYS A 87 -18.66 30.88 -4.44
CA LYS A 87 -19.52 30.57 -3.29
C LYS A 87 -20.20 29.21 -3.48
N GLY A 88 -20.36 28.45 -2.39
CA GLY A 88 -21.05 27.14 -2.36
C GLY A 88 -20.17 25.93 -2.74
N LEU A 89 -19.23 26.09 -3.67
CA LEU A 89 -18.32 25.02 -4.10
C LEU A 89 -17.41 24.44 -2.98
N PRO A 90 -16.95 25.23 -1.97
CA PRO A 90 -16.22 24.68 -0.83
C PRO A 90 -16.98 23.60 -0.05
N SER A 91 -18.29 23.79 0.15
CA SER A 91 -19.13 22.83 0.89
C SER A 91 -19.28 21.52 0.12
N VAL A 92 -19.49 21.61 -1.19
CA VAL A 92 -19.55 20.42 -2.08
C VAL A 92 -18.23 19.64 -2.02
N MET A 93 -17.09 20.33 -2.07
CA MET A 93 -15.78 19.68 -1.96
C MET A 93 -15.59 18.98 -0.61
N ASN A 94 -16.02 19.60 0.49
CA ASN A 94 -15.95 18.96 1.80
C ASN A 94 -16.78 17.66 1.85
N VAL A 95 -18.00 17.67 1.28
CA VAL A 95 -18.83 16.45 1.18
C VAL A 95 -18.12 15.37 0.35
N VAL A 96 -17.52 15.74 -0.79
CA VAL A 96 -16.77 14.80 -1.63
C VAL A 96 -15.58 14.20 -0.87
N ILE A 97 -14.83 15.02 -0.12
CA ILE A 97 -13.72 14.56 0.72
C ILE A 97 -14.23 13.59 1.79
N MET A 98 -15.34 13.89 2.46
CA MET A 98 -15.94 13.00 3.46
C MET A 98 -16.33 11.63 2.88
N VAL A 99 -16.97 11.61 1.70
CA VAL A 99 -17.32 10.36 1.02
C VAL A 99 -16.06 9.58 0.63
N ALA A 100 -15.01 10.27 0.15
CA ALA A 100 -13.74 9.64 -0.19
C ALA A 100 -13.05 9.01 1.04
N VAL A 101 -13.00 9.73 2.17
CA VAL A 101 -12.42 9.22 3.42
C VAL A 101 -13.20 8.00 3.94
N LEU A 102 -14.54 8.03 3.86
CA LEU A 102 -15.37 6.88 4.25
C LEU A 102 -15.08 5.65 3.38
N SER A 103 -14.89 5.86 2.07
CA SER A 103 -14.54 4.79 1.12
C SER A 103 -13.18 4.16 1.43
N VAL A 104 -12.17 4.97 1.73
CA VAL A 104 -10.83 4.50 2.14
C VAL A 104 -10.91 3.77 3.48
N GLY A 105 -11.71 4.26 4.43
CA GLY A 105 -11.96 3.59 5.71
C GLY A 105 -12.53 2.17 5.53
N ASN A 106 -13.57 2.02 4.70
CA ASN A 106 -14.15 0.70 4.41
C ASN A 106 -13.14 -0.24 3.74
N SER A 107 -12.36 0.27 2.79
CA SER A 107 -11.32 -0.51 2.10
C SER A 107 -10.20 -0.96 3.04
N SER A 108 -9.84 -0.12 4.02
CA SER A 108 -8.84 -0.43 5.03
C SER A 108 -9.30 -1.56 5.97
N VAL A 109 -10.57 -1.55 6.39
CA VAL A 109 -11.18 -2.65 7.17
C VAL A 109 -11.22 -3.94 6.38
N PHE A 110 -11.55 -3.86 5.08
CA PHE A 110 -11.52 -5.00 4.17
C PHE A 110 -10.12 -5.61 4.07
N ALA A 111 -9.08 -4.78 3.90
CA ALA A 111 -7.71 -5.23 3.72
C ALA A 111 -7.12 -5.83 5.00
N SER A 112 -7.31 -5.18 6.15
CA SER A 112 -6.71 -5.63 7.40
C SER A 112 -7.31 -6.93 7.90
N SER A 113 -8.64 -7.05 7.85
CA SER A 113 -9.36 -8.25 8.31
C SER A 113 -8.99 -9.52 7.52
N ARG A 114 -8.83 -9.40 6.19
CA ARG A 114 -8.35 -10.48 5.32
C ARG A 114 -6.90 -10.84 5.55
N THR A 115 -6.05 -9.84 5.76
CA THR A 115 -4.64 -10.07 6.08
C THR A 115 -4.49 -10.84 7.40
N LEU A 116 -5.24 -10.45 8.44
CA LEU A 116 -5.27 -11.17 9.72
C LEU A 116 -5.78 -12.61 9.58
N ALA A 117 -6.84 -12.82 8.79
CA ALA A 117 -7.37 -14.16 8.53
C ALA A 117 -6.37 -15.04 7.75
N ALA A 118 -5.68 -14.47 6.75
CA ALA A 118 -4.65 -15.18 5.99
C ALA A 118 -3.44 -15.57 6.86
N LEU A 119 -3.03 -14.69 7.79
CA LEU A 119 -2.00 -15.01 8.77
C LEU A 119 -2.43 -16.14 9.71
N ALA A 120 -3.69 -16.15 10.15
CA ALA A 120 -4.22 -17.21 10.99
C ALA A 120 -4.32 -18.56 10.26
N ALA A 121 -4.75 -18.54 8.99
CA ALA A 121 -4.76 -19.72 8.11
C ALA A 121 -3.36 -20.30 7.91
N SER A 122 -2.35 -19.43 7.81
CA SER A 122 -0.93 -19.80 7.70
C SER A 122 -0.28 -20.22 9.03
N ARG A 123 -1.07 -20.34 10.11
CA ARG A 123 -0.61 -20.60 11.50
C ARG A 123 0.40 -19.58 12.02
N GLN A 124 0.37 -18.36 11.50
CA GLN A 124 1.21 -17.24 11.91
C GLN A 124 0.51 -16.26 12.86
N ALA A 125 -0.82 -16.35 12.96
CA ALA A 125 -1.65 -15.57 13.89
C ALA A 125 -2.61 -16.46 14.71
N PRO A 126 -3.16 -15.99 15.85
CA PRO A 126 -3.96 -16.85 16.73
C PRO A 126 -5.14 -17.45 15.97
N LYS A 127 -5.45 -18.73 16.20
CA LYS A 127 -6.50 -19.46 15.45
C LYS A 127 -7.85 -18.74 15.45
N ILE A 128 -8.14 -17.98 16.51
CA ILE A 128 -9.37 -17.19 16.63
C ILE A 128 -9.51 -16.12 15.52
N LEU A 129 -8.40 -15.54 15.04
CA LEU A 129 -8.40 -14.57 13.95
C LEU A 129 -8.72 -15.20 12.59
N GLY A 130 -8.64 -16.53 12.50
CA GLY A 130 -8.98 -17.29 11.29
C GLY A 130 -10.46 -17.68 11.21
N TYR A 131 -11.29 -17.23 12.15
CA TYR A 131 -12.73 -17.49 12.10
C TYR A 131 -13.39 -16.71 10.96
N ILE A 132 -14.01 -17.45 10.03
CA ILE A 132 -14.74 -16.92 8.89
C ILE A 132 -16.22 -17.30 9.07
N ASP A 133 -17.10 -16.30 9.02
CA ASP A 133 -18.56 -16.48 9.09
C ASP A 133 -19.10 -17.19 7.84
N LYS A 134 -20.33 -17.72 7.90
CA LYS A 134 -21.02 -18.40 6.78
C LYS A 134 -21.11 -17.56 5.51
N GLN A 135 -21.05 -16.24 5.63
CA GLN A 135 -21.03 -15.30 4.50
C GLN A 135 -19.61 -14.98 3.98
N GLY A 136 -18.58 -15.70 4.42
CA GLY A 136 -17.18 -15.50 3.99
C GLY A 136 -16.47 -14.33 4.67
N ARG A 137 -17.00 -13.81 5.78
CA ARG A 137 -16.49 -12.60 6.45
C ARG A 137 -15.59 -12.96 7.64
N PRO A 138 -14.34 -12.46 7.71
CA PRO A 138 -13.47 -12.68 8.87
C PRO A 138 -13.88 -11.80 10.06
N LEU A 139 -14.90 -12.23 10.81
CA LEU A 139 -15.57 -11.43 11.86
C LEU A 139 -14.59 -10.95 12.94
N VAL A 140 -13.73 -11.85 13.43
CA VAL A 140 -12.78 -11.52 14.51
C VAL A 140 -11.75 -10.51 14.03
N GLY A 141 -11.27 -10.63 12.78
CA GLY A 141 -10.39 -9.64 12.16
C GLY A 141 -11.04 -8.26 12.04
N ILE A 142 -12.33 -8.21 11.68
CA ILE A 142 -13.11 -6.97 11.64
C ILE A 142 -13.23 -6.35 13.05
N ILE A 143 -13.58 -7.14 14.07
CA ILE A 143 -13.73 -6.65 15.44
C ILE A 143 -12.41 -6.08 15.97
N VAL A 144 -11.29 -6.79 15.77
CA VAL A 144 -9.96 -6.29 16.18
C VAL A 144 -9.64 -4.97 15.49
N GLN A 145 -9.92 -4.85 14.19
CA GLN A 145 -9.74 -3.60 13.45
C GLN A 145 -10.61 -2.48 14.00
N LEU A 146 -11.89 -2.75 14.31
CA LEU A 146 -12.81 -1.76 14.84
C LEU A 146 -12.39 -1.27 16.23
N ILE A 147 -11.87 -2.17 17.08
CA ILE A 147 -11.30 -1.80 18.40
C ILE A 147 -10.11 -0.85 18.24
N ILE A 148 -9.18 -1.15 17.33
CA ILE A 148 -8.07 -0.24 17.01
C ILE A 148 -8.61 1.05 16.40
N GLY A 149 -9.68 0.97 15.60
CA GLY A 149 -10.39 2.11 15.04
C GLY A 149 -10.95 3.08 16.08
N LEU A 150 -11.24 2.64 17.32
CA LEU A 150 -11.66 3.51 18.42
C LEU A 150 -10.59 4.54 18.79
N LEU A 151 -9.34 4.37 18.36
CA LEU A 151 -8.31 5.41 18.46
C LEU A 151 -8.71 6.70 17.73
N CYS A 152 -9.71 6.66 16.82
CA CYS A 152 -10.26 7.87 16.22
C CYS A 152 -10.83 8.87 17.25
N PHE A 153 -11.27 8.41 18.43
CA PHE A 153 -11.74 9.29 19.51
C PHE A 153 -10.64 10.21 20.06
N LEU A 154 -9.37 9.92 19.77
CA LEU A 154 -8.26 10.81 20.08
C LEU A 154 -8.34 12.14 19.31
N ALA A 155 -9.12 12.21 18.23
CA ALA A 155 -9.43 13.46 17.54
C ALA A 155 -10.22 14.45 18.43
N ALA A 156 -10.89 14.00 19.48
CA ALA A 156 -11.56 14.90 20.45
C ALA A 156 -10.58 15.48 21.51
N SER A 157 -9.30 15.13 21.44
CA SER A 157 -8.27 15.60 22.38
C SER A 157 -7.71 16.96 21.96
N SER A 158 -7.19 17.71 22.93
CA SER A 158 -6.49 18.98 22.68
C SER A 158 -5.19 18.84 21.87
N LYS A 159 -4.68 17.61 21.71
CA LYS A 159 -3.48 17.27 20.92
C LYS A 159 -3.79 16.57 19.60
N GLU A 160 -4.94 16.86 18.98
CA GLU A 160 -5.37 16.20 17.73
C GLU A 160 -4.33 16.28 16.59
N GLY A 161 -3.62 17.41 16.44
CA GLY A 161 -2.62 17.62 15.41
C GLY A 161 -1.41 16.70 15.59
N ASP A 162 -0.82 16.70 16.77
CA ASP A 162 0.34 15.85 17.10
C ASP A 162 0.00 14.36 16.88
N ILE A 163 -1.17 13.92 17.37
CA ILE A 163 -1.60 12.52 17.24
C ILE A 163 -1.79 12.15 15.78
N PHE A 164 -2.40 13.04 14.98
CA PHE A 164 -2.57 12.81 13.55
C PHE A 164 -1.22 12.69 12.83
N GLU A 165 -0.24 13.56 13.14
CA GLU A 165 1.10 13.48 12.55
C GLU A 165 1.79 12.16 12.89
N TRP A 166 1.68 11.69 14.14
CA TRP A 166 2.22 10.40 14.56
C TRP A 166 1.56 9.24 13.82
N MET A 167 0.24 9.27 13.65
CA MET A 167 -0.49 8.24 12.90
C MET A 167 -0.14 8.25 11.41
N LEU A 168 0.02 9.43 10.81
CA LEU A 168 0.42 9.59 9.41
C LEU A 168 1.83 9.05 9.19
N ALA A 169 2.79 9.41 10.06
CA ALA A 169 4.15 8.89 10.03
C ALA A 169 4.16 7.37 10.23
N LEU A 170 3.39 6.87 11.20
CA LEU A 170 3.24 5.44 11.48
C LEU A 170 2.79 4.67 10.22
N SER A 171 1.72 5.18 9.58
CA SER A 171 1.14 4.58 8.38
C SER A 171 2.08 4.65 7.18
N GLY A 172 2.62 5.82 6.83
CA GLY A 172 3.49 5.97 5.67
C GLY A 172 4.77 5.13 5.77
N LEU A 173 5.38 5.06 6.94
CA LEU A 173 6.56 4.23 7.16
C LEU A 173 6.21 2.73 7.15
N SER A 174 5.02 2.33 7.65
CA SER A 174 4.55 0.95 7.52
C SER A 174 4.31 0.50 6.08
N SER A 175 3.87 1.42 5.20
CA SER A 175 3.73 1.17 3.77
C SER A 175 5.09 0.89 3.11
N LEU A 176 6.14 1.62 3.48
CA LEU A 176 7.51 1.35 3.02
C LEU A 176 7.98 -0.05 3.41
N PHE A 177 7.75 -0.48 4.65
CA PHE A 177 8.06 -1.85 5.06
C PHE A 177 7.26 -2.91 4.30
N SER A 178 5.97 -2.66 4.07
CA SER A 178 5.10 -3.55 3.29
C SER A 178 5.62 -3.72 1.87
N TRP A 179 5.92 -2.63 1.17
CA TRP A 179 6.46 -2.65 -0.18
C TRP A 179 7.87 -3.22 -0.26
N GLY A 180 8.73 -2.90 0.71
CA GLY A 180 10.05 -3.54 0.85
C GLY A 180 9.93 -5.06 0.99
N SER A 181 8.99 -5.53 1.81
CA SER A 181 8.72 -6.95 2.02
C SER A 181 8.17 -7.62 0.76
N ILE A 182 7.23 -6.99 0.05
CA ILE A 182 6.68 -7.50 -1.23
C ILE A 182 7.79 -7.66 -2.27
N ASN A 183 8.64 -6.65 -2.44
CA ASN A 183 9.77 -6.72 -3.38
C ASN A 183 10.77 -7.81 -3.00
N PHE A 184 11.08 -7.94 -1.71
CA PHE A 184 11.96 -9.00 -1.21
C PHE A 184 11.37 -10.40 -1.45
N CYS A 185 10.08 -10.59 -1.16
CA CYS A 185 9.36 -11.83 -1.44
C CYS A 185 9.39 -12.17 -2.94
N LEU A 186 9.22 -11.19 -3.83
CA LEU A 186 9.31 -11.40 -5.28
C LEU A 186 10.70 -11.88 -5.72
N LEU A 187 11.79 -11.29 -5.20
CA LEU A 187 13.15 -11.75 -5.49
C LEU A 187 13.39 -13.18 -5.00
N ARG A 188 12.93 -13.49 -3.78
CA ARG A 188 13.04 -14.84 -3.20
C ARG A 188 12.24 -15.86 -3.99
N PHE A 189 11.03 -15.52 -4.39
CA PHE A 189 10.15 -16.37 -5.19
C PHE A 189 10.76 -16.68 -6.57
N ARG A 190 11.29 -15.66 -7.27
CA ARG A 190 11.99 -15.87 -8.55
C ARG A 190 13.22 -16.77 -8.41
N ARG A 191 13.98 -16.62 -7.32
CA ARG A 191 15.13 -17.49 -7.01
C ARG A 191 14.69 -18.91 -6.66
N ALA A 192 13.56 -19.10 -5.98
CA ALA A 192 13.02 -20.42 -5.68
C ALA A 192 12.61 -21.16 -6.96
N LEU A 193 11.88 -20.50 -7.87
CA LEU A 193 11.53 -21.05 -9.18
C LEU A 193 12.76 -21.50 -9.97
N TYR A 194 13.77 -20.64 -10.09
CA TYR A 194 14.99 -20.95 -10.83
C TYR A 194 15.73 -22.16 -10.25
N VAL A 195 15.90 -22.23 -8.92
CA VAL A 195 16.60 -23.33 -8.25
C VAL A 195 15.83 -24.66 -8.35
N GLN A 196 14.51 -24.61 -8.46
CA GLN A 196 13.65 -25.77 -8.63
C GLN A 196 13.42 -26.14 -10.10
N GLY A 197 14.15 -25.52 -11.03
CA GLY A 197 14.09 -25.83 -12.46
C GLY A 197 12.79 -25.40 -13.16
N ARG A 198 12.02 -24.49 -12.55
CA ARG A 198 10.75 -23.99 -13.10
C ARG A 198 10.91 -22.65 -13.79
N ASP A 199 10.16 -22.46 -14.86
CA ASP A 199 10.17 -21.23 -15.62
C ASP A 199 9.00 -20.30 -15.27
N THR A 200 9.21 -19.03 -15.55
CA THR A 200 8.26 -17.94 -15.33
C THR A 200 7.03 -18.00 -16.24
N SER A 201 7.08 -18.86 -17.28
CA SER A 201 5.95 -19.18 -18.16
C SER A 201 4.82 -19.94 -17.45
N GLU A 202 5.07 -20.55 -16.30
CA GLU A 202 4.02 -21.19 -15.48
C GLU A 202 3.19 -20.18 -14.67
N LEU A 203 3.62 -18.90 -14.62
CA LEU A 203 2.95 -17.87 -13.83
C LEU A 203 1.83 -17.21 -14.62
N ALA A 204 0.65 -17.10 -14.01
CA ALA A 204 -0.48 -16.37 -14.56
C ALA A 204 -0.17 -14.88 -14.82
N PHE A 205 0.73 -14.30 -14.03
CA PHE A 205 1.18 -12.93 -14.23
C PHE A 205 2.66 -12.79 -13.93
N THR A 206 3.37 -12.08 -14.81
CA THR A 206 4.77 -11.70 -14.62
C THR A 206 4.88 -10.18 -14.59
N SER A 207 5.55 -9.65 -13.56
CA SER A 207 5.88 -8.21 -13.49
C SER A 207 6.73 -7.79 -14.70
N GLN A 208 6.38 -6.68 -15.34
CA GLN A 208 7.07 -6.16 -16.52
C GLN A 208 8.53 -5.79 -16.26
N VAL A 209 8.81 -5.15 -15.13
CA VAL A 209 10.17 -4.76 -14.71
C VAL A 209 10.94 -5.89 -13.99
N GLY A 210 10.22 -6.97 -13.62
CA GLY A 210 10.79 -8.20 -13.09
C GLY A 210 11.71 -8.01 -11.88
N VAL A 211 12.82 -8.76 -11.88
CA VAL A 211 13.82 -8.81 -10.80
C VAL A 211 14.57 -7.48 -10.65
N VAL A 212 14.81 -6.77 -11.75
CA VAL A 212 15.50 -5.47 -11.75
C VAL A 212 14.65 -4.41 -11.03
N GLY A 213 13.37 -4.34 -11.37
CA GLY A 213 12.43 -3.44 -10.69
C GLY A 213 12.29 -3.75 -9.19
N ALA A 214 12.22 -5.02 -8.83
CA ALA A 214 12.16 -5.43 -7.42
C ALA A 214 13.43 -5.04 -6.64
N SER A 215 14.60 -5.19 -7.26
CA SER A 215 15.89 -4.80 -6.66
C SER A 215 15.99 -3.30 -6.46
N TRP A 216 15.61 -2.52 -7.47
CA TRP A 216 15.52 -1.05 -7.36
C TRP A 216 14.52 -0.60 -6.28
N GLY A 217 13.36 -1.26 -6.21
CA GLY A 217 12.36 -0.99 -5.18
C GLY A 217 12.90 -1.20 -3.76
N ILE A 218 13.67 -2.25 -3.53
CA ILE A 218 14.33 -2.49 -2.22
C ILE A 218 15.36 -1.42 -1.93
N ILE A 219 16.22 -1.08 -2.90
CA ILE A 219 17.25 -0.04 -2.73
C ILE A 219 16.60 1.29 -2.34
N LEU A 220 15.55 1.70 -3.07
CA LEU A 220 14.83 2.94 -2.76
C LEU A 220 14.18 2.90 -1.38
N ASN A 221 13.56 1.79 -0.99
CA ASN A 221 12.99 1.64 0.35
C ASN A 221 14.08 1.77 1.44
N VAL A 222 15.23 1.12 1.28
CA VAL A 222 16.35 1.22 2.23
C VAL A 222 16.88 2.64 2.30
N VAL A 223 17.09 3.31 1.17
CA VAL A 223 17.54 4.70 1.12
C VAL A 223 16.56 5.61 1.86
N VAL A 224 15.26 5.49 1.58
CA VAL A 224 14.22 6.29 2.26
C VAL A 224 14.22 6.00 3.76
N LEU A 225 14.35 4.74 4.20
CA LEU A 225 14.41 4.39 5.62
C LEU A 225 15.65 4.98 6.32
N CYS A 226 16.82 4.97 5.67
CA CYS A 226 18.04 5.57 6.20
C CYS A 226 17.93 7.09 6.31
N LEU A 227 17.38 7.74 5.28
CA LEU A 227 17.16 9.20 5.28
C LEU A 227 16.12 9.59 6.33
N GLN A 228 15.06 8.79 6.50
CA GLN A 228 14.05 9.03 7.51
C GLN A 228 14.63 8.87 8.93
N PHE A 229 15.50 7.88 9.15
CA PHE A 229 16.22 7.71 10.40
C PHE A 229 17.11 8.92 10.70
N TRP A 230 17.86 9.40 9.70
CA TRP A 230 18.70 10.59 9.83
C TRP A 230 17.90 11.81 10.29
N VAL A 231 16.76 12.08 9.65
CA VAL A 231 15.88 13.19 10.02
C VAL A 231 15.24 13.01 11.40
N ALA A 232 14.89 11.78 11.76
CA ALA A 232 14.32 11.48 13.07
C ALA A 232 15.31 11.78 14.20
N VAL A 233 16.60 11.43 14.03
CA VAL A 233 17.66 11.65 15.02
C VAL A 233 18.20 13.09 14.99
N TRP A 234 18.38 13.66 13.80
CA TRP A 234 18.92 15.01 13.60
C TRP A 234 17.91 15.91 12.86
N PRO A 235 16.93 16.49 13.59
CA PRO A 235 15.99 17.43 12.98
C PRO A 235 16.72 18.64 12.38
N LEU A 236 16.23 19.10 11.23
CA LEU A 236 16.79 20.27 10.55
C LEU A 236 16.61 21.52 11.44
N GLY A 237 17.71 22.02 11.99
CA GLY A 237 17.74 23.21 12.83
C GLY A 237 17.56 22.99 14.34
N GLY A 238 17.64 21.74 14.83
CA GLY A 238 17.48 21.43 16.26
C GLY A 238 18.52 20.44 16.80
N SER A 239 18.50 20.25 18.13
CA SER A 239 19.21 19.19 18.82
C SER A 239 18.43 17.88 18.79
N PRO A 240 19.08 16.71 18.97
CA PRO A 240 18.39 15.42 19.06
C PRO A 240 17.31 15.44 20.15
N ASN A 241 16.09 15.07 19.79
CA ASN A 241 14.95 14.97 20.72
C ASN A 241 14.29 13.61 20.55
N ALA A 242 14.12 12.88 21.66
CA ALA A 242 13.47 11.58 21.68
C ALA A 242 12.01 11.65 21.23
N GLU A 243 11.27 12.70 21.59
CA GLU A 243 9.88 12.90 21.16
C GLU A 243 9.77 13.02 19.64
N HIS A 244 10.67 13.79 19.02
CA HIS A 244 10.74 13.93 17.57
C HIS A 244 11.16 12.63 16.87
N PHE A 245 12.09 11.88 17.50
CA PHE A 245 12.48 10.58 16.96
C PHE A 245 11.30 9.62 16.93
N PHE A 246 10.57 9.50 18.05
CA PHE A 246 9.42 8.60 18.14
C PHE A 246 8.23 9.09 17.32
N SER A 247 8.00 10.39 17.16
CA SER A 247 6.90 10.90 16.33
C SER A 247 7.03 10.50 14.87
N ILE A 248 8.26 10.46 14.34
CA ILE A 248 8.53 10.21 12.92
C ILE A 248 8.91 8.74 12.63
N TYR A 249 9.52 8.05 13.60
CA TYR A 249 10.11 6.73 13.41
C TYR A 249 9.40 5.60 14.19
N LEU A 250 8.21 5.87 14.74
CA LEU A 250 7.46 4.93 15.59
C LEU A 250 7.23 3.55 14.96
N SER A 251 7.05 3.48 13.64
CA SER A 251 6.74 2.22 12.96
C SER A 251 7.84 1.17 13.10
N VAL A 252 9.11 1.58 13.20
CA VAL A 252 10.21 0.61 13.30
C VAL A 252 10.17 -0.14 14.63
N PRO A 253 10.15 0.54 15.80
CA PRO A 253 9.92 -0.13 17.08
C PRO A 253 8.66 -1.00 17.08
N VAL A 254 7.55 -0.49 16.54
CA VAL A 254 6.28 -1.23 16.50
C VAL A 254 6.42 -2.52 15.69
N ILE A 255 6.98 -2.45 14.49
CA ILE A 255 7.22 -3.62 13.63
C ILE A 255 8.17 -4.61 14.30
N LEU A 256 9.24 -4.13 14.95
CA LEU A 256 10.17 -4.98 15.69
C LEU A 256 9.48 -5.70 16.85
N VAL A 257 8.62 -5.01 17.60
CA VAL A 257 7.82 -5.62 18.69
C VAL A 257 6.90 -6.71 18.13
N PHE A 258 6.18 -6.44 17.05
CA PHE A 258 5.32 -7.45 16.42
C PHE A 258 6.14 -8.63 15.87
N TYR A 259 7.29 -8.37 15.27
CA TYR A 259 8.16 -9.40 14.72
C TYR A 259 8.77 -10.29 15.81
N VAL A 260 9.35 -9.69 16.85
CA VAL A 260 9.93 -10.41 18.00
C VAL A 260 8.83 -11.12 18.77
N GLY A 261 7.67 -10.49 19.00
CA GLY A 261 6.50 -11.11 19.62
C GLY A 261 6.02 -12.35 18.85
N HIS A 262 5.93 -12.25 17.51
CA HIS A 262 5.61 -13.39 16.66
C HIS A 262 6.66 -14.51 16.75
N LYS A 263 7.95 -14.17 16.77
CA LYS A 263 9.05 -15.14 16.90
C LYS A 263 9.06 -15.85 18.25
N LEU A 264 8.81 -15.11 19.34
CA LEU A 264 8.68 -15.67 20.68
C LEU A 264 7.50 -16.62 20.76
N TRP A 265 6.37 -16.26 20.15
CA TRP A 265 5.15 -17.06 20.20
C TRP A 265 5.24 -18.33 19.34
N THR A 266 5.72 -18.22 18.11
CA THR A 266 5.94 -19.39 17.23
C THR A 266 7.11 -20.26 17.67
N ARG A 267 7.97 -19.76 18.57
CA ARG A 267 9.23 -20.37 19.02
C ARG A 267 10.16 -20.80 17.88
N ASN A 268 9.92 -20.31 16.65
CA ASN A 268 10.67 -20.68 15.47
C ASN A 268 11.59 -19.53 15.07
N TRP A 269 12.83 -19.59 15.55
CA TRP A 269 13.88 -18.60 15.29
C TRP A 269 14.57 -18.78 13.93
N ARG A 270 14.02 -19.58 13.02
CA ARG A 270 14.56 -19.68 11.66
C ARG A 270 14.24 -18.39 10.90
N PHE A 271 15.27 -17.56 10.67
CA PHE A 271 15.17 -16.30 9.92
C PHE A 271 15.15 -16.50 8.41
N TYR A 272 15.64 -17.65 7.94
CA TYR A 272 15.88 -17.87 6.52
C TYR A 272 15.56 -19.30 6.08
N ILE A 273 14.71 -19.41 5.06
CA ILE A 273 14.42 -20.66 4.34
C ILE A 273 15.23 -20.62 3.06
N ARG A 274 15.99 -21.69 2.77
CA ARG A 274 16.82 -21.78 1.55
C ARG A 274 15.91 -21.83 0.34
N ALA A 275 16.34 -21.25 -0.79
CA ALA A 275 15.52 -21.14 -2.00
C ALA A 275 14.95 -22.49 -2.49
N LYS A 276 15.73 -23.57 -2.33
CA LYS A 276 15.31 -24.94 -2.68
C LYS A 276 14.22 -25.52 -1.78
N ASP A 277 14.11 -25.03 -0.54
CA ASP A 277 13.18 -25.55 0.47
C ASP A 277 11.91 -24.67 0.57
N ILE A 278 11.77 -23.65 -0.30
CA ILE A 278 10.57 -22.81 -0.35
C ILE A 278 9.47 -23.61 -1.05
N ASP A 279 8.36 -23.81 -0.34
CA ASP A 279 7.14 -24.38 -0.89
C ASP A 279 6.49 -23.39 -1.85
N ILE A 280 6.35 -23.80 -3.11
CA ILE A 280 5.71 -23.04 -4.20
C ILE A 280 4.47 -23.75 -4.75
N ASP A 281 4.12 -24.91 -4.19
CA ASP A 281 3.05 -25.77 -4.70
C ASP A 281 1.80 -25.74 -3.82
N SER A 282 1.96 -25.67 -2.50
CA SER A 282 0.82 -25.68 -1.56
C SER A 282 -0.11 -24.50 -1.77
N GLY A 283 -1.41 -24.79 -1.96
CA GLY A 283 -2.45 -23.77 -2.11
C GLY A 283 -2.47 -23.08 -3.48
N ARG A 284 -1.66 -23.54 -4.45
CA ARG A 284 -1.75 -23.06 -5.83
C ARG A 284 -3.10 -23.45 -6.42
N ARG A 285 -3.78 -22.49 -7.05
CA ARG A 285 -4.98 -22.79 -7.85
C ARG A 285 -4.54 -23.63 -9.05
N GLU A 286 -5.06 -24.85 -9.18
CA GLU A 286 -4.82 -25.69 -10.35
C GLU A 286 -5.39 -24.97 -11.57
N LEU A 287 -4.49 -24.42 -12.37
CA LEU A 287 -4.79 -23.87 -13.69
C LEU A 287 -4.27 -24.89 -14.68
N ASP A 288 -5.07 -25.19 -15.71
CA ASP A 288 -4.60 -25.97 -16.85
C ASP A 288 -3.49 -25.16 -17.56
N LEU A 289 -2.24 -25.49 -17.26
CA LEU A 289 -1.07 -24.76 -17.71
C LEU A 289 -0.96 -24.76 -19.24
N GLU A 290 -1.42 -25.82 -19.90
CA GLU A 290 -1.41 -25.91 -21.36
C GLU A 290 -2.46 -24.99 -21.97
N LEU A 291 -3.66 -24.95 -21.39
CA LEU A 291 -4.71 -24.01 -21.80
C LEU A 291 -4.29 -22.56 -21.55
N VAL A 292 -3.59 -22.28 -20.45
CA VAL A 292 -3.02 -20.95 -20.16
C VAL A 292 -1.94 -20.57 -21.18
N LYS A 293 -1.03 -21.48 -21.52
CA LYS A 293 0.00 -21.22 -22.54
C LYS A 293 -0.61 -20.97 -23.92
N GLN A 294 -1.62 -21.73 -24.30
CA GLN A 294 -2.36 -21.54 -25.55
C GLN A 294 -3.04 -20.18 -25.59
N GLU A 295 -3.82 -19.83 -24.55
CA GLU A 295 -4.48 -18.52 -24.48
C GLU A 295 -3.47 -17.36 -24.45
N VAL A 296 -2.29 -17.52 -23.82
CA VAL A 296 -1.23 -16.48 -23.83
C VAL A 296 -0.61 -16.34 -25.22
N ALA A 297 -0.40 -17.44 -25.94
CA ALA A 297 0.13 -17.42 -27.30
C ALA A 297 -0.89 -16.78 -28.27
N GLU A 298 -2.17 -17.13 -28.15
CA GLU A 298 -3.26 -16.53 -28.92
C GLU A 298 -3.42 -15.03 -28.61
N GLU A 299 -3.36 -14.62 -27.34
CA GLU A 299 -3.40 -13.21 -26.96
C GLU A 299 -2.21 -12.44 -27.55
N LYS A 300 -0.99 -13.00 -27.49
CA LYS A 300 0.19 -12.38 -28.10
C LYS A 300 0.04 -12.25 -29.62
N ALA A 301 -0.46 -13.29 -30.29
CA ALA A 301 -0.70 -13.26 -31.73
C ALA A 301 -1.79 -12.24 -32.12
N TYR A 302 -2.86 -12.14 -31.33
CA TYR A 302 -3.90 -11.13 -31.49
C TYR A 302 -3.36 -9.71 -31.28
N TYR A 303 -2.59 -9.46 -30.21
CA TYR A 303 -1.97 -8.15 -30.00
C TYR A 303 -0.96 -7.81 -31.10
N ALA A 304 -0.25 -8.81 -31.63
CA ALA A 304 0.66 -8.66 -32.76
C ALA A 304 -0.05 -8.48 -34.11
N SER A 305 -1.38 -8.63 -34.19
CA SER A 305 -2.17 -8.28 -35.39
C SER A 305 -2.79 -6.88 -35.29
N LEU A 306 -2.89 -6.31 -34.09
CA LEU A 306 -3.46 -4.97 -33.89
C LEU A 306 -2.58 -3.85 -34.48
N PRO A 307 -3.17 -2.70 -34.86
CA PRO A 307 -2.41 -1.51 -35.23
C PRO A 307 -1.51 -0.99 -34.11
N ILE A 308 -0.41 -0.31 -34.46
CA ILE A 308 0.60 0.20 -33.51
C ILE A 308 -0.03 1.04 -32.39
N TYR A 309 -1.00 1.92 -32.70
CA TYR A 309 -1.67 2.75 -31.68
C TYR A 309 -2.45 1.91 -30.65
N ARG A 310 -3.09 0.81 -31.06
CA ARG A 310 -3.77 -0.12 -30.15
C ARG A 310 -2.79 -0.96 -29.35
N ARG A 311 -1.64 -1.33 -29.93
CA ARG A 311 -0.56 -2.03 -29.19
C ARG A 311 0.01 -1.14 -28.09
N ILE A 312 0.27 0.12 -28.40
CA ILE A 312 0.72 1.11 -27.41
C ILE A 312 -0.37 1.27 -26.34
N TYR A 313 -1.64 1.42 -26.72
CA TYR A 313 -2.73 1.50 -25.76
C TYR A 313 -2.81 0.27 -24.84
N HIS A 314 -2.73 -0.96 -25.35
CA HIS A 314 -2.76 -2.18 -24.52
C HIS A 314 -1.45 -2.45 -23.75
N ALA A 315 -0.33 -1.90 -24.22
CA ALA A 315 0.92 -1.94 -23.47
C ALA A 315 0.80 -1.08 -22.20
N TRP A 316 0.18 0.10 -22.31
CA TRP A 316 0.07 1.08 -21.23
C TRP A 316 -1.22 1.00 -20.39
N CYS A 317 -2.36 0.57 -20.96
CA CYS A 317 -3.69 0.45 -20.33
C CYS A 317 -4.14 -1.02 -20.20
#